data_AF-A0A3D2M8U1-F1
#
_entry.id   AF-A0A3D2M8U1-F1
#
_cell.length_a   1.000
_cell.length_b   1.000
_cell.length_c   1.000
_cell.angle_alpha   90.00
_cell.angle_beta   90.00
_cell.angle_gamma   90.00
#
_symmetry.space_group_name_H-M   'P 1'
#
loop_
_entity.id
_entity.type
_entity.pdbx_description
1 polymer ?
#
loop_
_entity_poly.entity_id
_entity_poly.type
_entity_poly.pdbx_seq_one_letter_code
_entity_poly.pdbx_strand_id
1 'polypeptide(L)' 'WYCSQHHMRRVAVAHKKELFLQYAGRDASAAPAVGYASMHAEQQEKLLQDAFTV' A
#
# COMPACT_ATOMS: atom_id res chain seq x y z
N TRP A 1 1.93 -8.04 0.62
CA TRP A 1 0.55 -7.54 0.79
C TRP A 1 -0.48 -8.56 0.33
N TYR A 2 -0.62 -8.82 -0.98
CA TYR A 2 -1.68 -9.67 -1.56
C TYR A 2 -1.82 -11.05 -0.88
N CYS A 3 -0.73 -11.81 -0.75
CA CYS A 3 -0.78 -13.14 -0.15
C CYS A 3 -1.20 -13.16 1.33
N SER A 4 -0.98 -12.07 2.07
CA SER A 4 -1.26 -11.99 3.51
C SER A 4 -2.47 -11.10 3.84
N GLN A 5 -3.05 -10.42 2.85
CA GLN A 5 -4.12 -9.44 3.04
C GLN A 5 -5.36 -10.04 3.71
N HIS A 6 -5.72 -11.26 3.30
CA HIS A 6 -6.89 -11.96 3.84
C HIS A 6 -6.77 -12.22 5.35
N HIS A 7 -5.58 -12.53 5.85
CA HIS A 7 -5.32 -12.68 7.29
C HIS A 7 -5.56 -11.36 8.04
N MET A 8 -5.02 -10.25 7.53
CA MET A 8 -5.17 -8.93 8.16
C MET A 8 -6.63 -8.44 8.14
N ARG A 9 -7.32 -8.60 7.00
CA ARG A 9 -8.75 -8.26 6.89
C ARG A 9 -9.63 -9.07 7.84
N ARG A 10 -9.34 -10.37 7.99
CA ARG A 10 -10.11 -11.25 8.89
C ARG A 10 -10.03 -10.78 10.35
N VAL A 11 -8.83 -10.38 10.80
CA VAL A 11 -8.66 -9.85 12.17
C VAL A 11 -9.33 -8.48 12.32
N ALA A 12 -9.17 -7.58 11.34
CA ALA A 12 -9.82 -6.25 11.36
C ALA A 12 -11.34 -6.35 11.45
N VAL A 13 -11.98 -7.19 10.63
CA VAL A 13 -13.44 -7.40 10.65
C VAL A 13 -13.91 -8.04 11.95
N ALA A 14 -13.13 -8.96 12.52
CA ALA A 14 -13.44 -9.56 13.82
C ALA A 14 -13.41 -8.53 14.96
N HIS A 15 -12.55 -7.51 14.86
CA HIS A 15 -12.46 -6.44 15.85
C HIS A 15 -13.53 -5.35 15.64
N LYS A 16 -13.72 -4.88 14.40
CA LYS A 16 -14.74 -3.89 14.03
C LYS A 16 -15.21 -4.13 12.59
N LYS A 17 -16.48 -4.51 12.42
CA LYS A 17 -17.04 -4.86 11.09
C LYS A 17 -17.00 -3.72 10.06
N GLU A 18 -17.05 -2.48 10.52
CA GLU A 18 -16.99 -1.28 9.68
C GLU A 18 -15.55 -0.91 9.27
N LEU A 19 -14.53 -1.53 9.88
CA LEU A 19 -13.14 -1.24 9.58
C LEU A 19 -12.71 -1.96 8.29
N PHE A 20 -12.73 -1.23 7.18
CA PHE A 20 -12.26 -1.74 5.89
C PHE A 20 -10.79 -1.40 5.65
N LEU A 21 -9.94 -2.43 5.62
CA LEU A 21 -8.50 -2.28 5.37
C LEU A 21 -8.23 -2.03 3.87
N GLN A 22 -7.72 -0.85 3.56
CA GLN A 22 -7.28 -0.41 2.24
C GLN A 22 -5.77 -0.60 2.04
N TYR A 23 -5.32 -0.52 0.79
CA TYR A 23 -3.90 -0.61 0.41
C TYR A 23 -3.40 0.76 -0.02
N ALA A 24 -2.27 1.18 0.54
CA ALA A 24 -1.46 2.28 0.03
C ALA A 24 -0.07 1.71 -0.28
N GLY A 25 0.38 1.87 -1.52
CA GLY A 25 1.64 1.30 -2.00
C GLY A 25 1.91 1.69 -3.44
N ARG A 26 3.16 1.53 -3.88
CA ARG A 26 3.55 1.80 -5.27
C ARG A 26 2.84 0.86 -6.24
N ASP A 27 2.73 1.31 -7.49
CA ASP A 27 2.19 0.51 -8.59
C ASP A 27 2.97 -0.80 -8.75
N ALA A 28 2.24 -1.85 -9.14
CA ALA A 28 2.84 -3.17 -9.33
C ALA A 28 3.90 -3.12 -10.44
N SER A 29 5.11 -3.55 -10.12
CA SER A 29 6.23 -3.64 -11.05
C SER A 29 6.91 -5.00 -10.92
N ALA A 30 7.46 -5.50 -12.03
CA ALA A 30 8.29 -6.70 -12.02
C ALA A 30 9.62 -6.45 -11.28
N ALA A 31 10.12 -5.21 -11.30
CA ALA A 31 11.30 -4.80 -10.54
C ALA A 31 10.88 -4.26 -9.15
N PRO A 32 11.68 -4.50 -8.10
CA PRO A 32 11.40 -4.00 -6.75
C PRO A 32 11.46 -2.46 -6.65
N ALA A 33 12.13 -1.82 -7.62
CA ALA A 33 12.54 -0.43 -7.59
C ALA A 33 12.82 0.09 -9.01
N VAL A 34 12.71 1.41 -9.24
CA VAL A 34 13.04 2.05 -10.51
C VAL A 34 14.54 2.39 -10.57
N GLY A 35 15.22 2.16 -11.70
CA GLY A 35 16.68 2.40 -11.74
C GLY A 35 17.14 3.86 -11.57
N TYR A 36 16.23 4.82 -11.75
CA TYR A 36 16.51 6.25 -11.72
C TYR A 36 16.17 6.87 -10.36
N ALA A 37 17.14 7.52 -9.72
CA ALA A 37 16.98 8.12 -8.40
C ALA A 37 15.88 9.22 -8.34
N SER A 38 15.76 10.03 -9.41
CA SER A 38 14.74 11.07 -9.50
C SER A 38 13.32 10.49 -9.53
N MET A 39 13.08 9.50 -10.40
CA MET A 39 11.80 8.77 -10.48
C MET A 39 11.48 8.07 -9.15
N HIS A 40 12.51 7.60 -8.45
CA HIS A 40 12.35 6.98 -7.14
C HIS A 40 11.84 7.96 -6.08
N ALA A 41 12.38 9.17 -6.05
CA ALA A 41 11.95 10.21 -5.12
C ALA A 41 10.49 10.61 -5.39
N GLU A 42 10.13 10.78 -6.67
CA GLU A 42 8.77 11.09 -7.09
C GLU A 42 7.77 10.00 -6.67
N GLN A 43 8.08 8.73 -6.92
CA GLN A 43 7.24 7.60 -6.50
C GLN A 43 7.09 7.50 -4.98
N GLN A 44 8.10 7.92 -4.22
CA GLN A 44 8.05 7.94 -2.76
C GLN A 44 7.16 9.07 -2.24
N GLU A 45 7.26 10.25 -2.84
CA GLU A 45 6.41 11.38 -2.48
C GLU A 45 4.94 11.07 -2.79
N LYS A 46 4.66 10.50 -3.97
CA LYS A 46 3.31 10.03 -4.32
C LYS A 46 2.76 9.02 -3.31
N LEU A 47 3.57 8.04 -2.90
CA LEU A 47 3.18 7.05 -1.88
C LEU A 47 2.79 7.71 -0.55
N LEU A 48 3.53 8.73 -0.12
CA LEU A 48 3.22 9.46 1.11
C LEU A 48 1.89 10.19 0.98
N GLN A 49 1.67 10.88 -0.13
CA GLN A 49 0.40 11.57 -0.38
C GLN A 49 -0.79 10.60 -0.41
N ASP A 50 -0.66 9.47 -1.10
CA ASP A 50 -1.69 8.44 -1.18
C ASP A 50 -2.01 7.85 0.21
N ALA A 51 -1.02 7.71 1.09
CA ALA A 51 -1.23 7.16 2.44
C ALA A 51 -1.95 8.13 3.39
N PHE A 52 -1.78 9.44 3.21
CA PHE A 52 -2.38 10.46 4.07
C PHE A 52 -3.68 11.07 3.52
N THR A 53 -4.05 10.77 2.27
CA THR A 53 -5.25 11.31 1.59
C THR A 53 -6.37 10.27 1.44
N VAL A 54 -6.39 9.22 2.28
CA VAL A 54 -7.41 8.15 2.28
C VAL A 54 -8.76 8.63 2.83
#